data_AF-A0AAJ1UIJ6-F1
#
_entry.id   AF-A0AAJ1UIJ6-F1
#
_cell.length_a   1.000
_cell.length_b   1.000
_cell.length_c   1.000
_cell.angle_alpha   90.00
_cell.angle_beta   90.00
_cell.angle_gamma   90.00
#
_symmetry.space_group_name_H-M   'P 1'
#
loop_
_entity.id
_entity.type
_entity.pdbx_description
1 polymer ?
#
loop_
_entity_poly.entity_id
_entity_poly.type
_entity_poly.pdbx_seq_one_letter_code
_entity_poly.pdbx_strand_id
1 'polypeptide(L)'
;LERYRVQGGAIRVTGQGMDASTANYTDLIARSVEANAGIWARQLRIATGGNDVSADQVEVRKIAASGDAPAFALDVGALGGMYSQKIVLVGTEHGVGVRNAGTMGAQAGQL
;
A
#
# COMPACT_ATOMS: atom_id res chain seq x y z
N LEU A 1 -14.29 14.59 -5.61
CA LEU A 1 -13.03 14.69 -4.86
C LEU A 1 -11.91 14.79 -5.87
N GLU A 2 -10.99 15.74 -5.69
CA GLU A 2 -9.90 15.94 -6.65
C GLU A 2 -8.62 15.22 -6.20
N ARG A 3 -8.36 15.14 -4.88
CA ARG A 3 -7.12 14.57 -4.32
C ARG A 3 -7.32 13.98 -2.90
N TYR A 4 -6.43 13.09 -2.49
CA TYR A 4 -6.31 12.52 -1.14
C TYR A 4 -5.09 13.10 -0.43
N ARG A 5 -5.30 13.75 0.72
CA ARG A 5 -4.22 14.33 1.53
C ARG A 5 -3.88 13.41 2.71
N VAL A 6 -2.65 12.92 2.74
CA VAL A 6 -2.10 12.00 3.74
C VAL A 6 -1.01 12.71 4.54
N GLN A 7 -1.24 12.89 5.84
CA GLN A 7 -0.21 13.38 6.77
C GLN A 7 0.16 12.33 7.81
N GLY A 8 -0.72 11.35 8.04
CA GLY A 8 -0.57 10.28 9.02
C GLY A 8 -1.49 9.11 8.68
N GLY A 9 -1.64 8.20 9.63
CA GLY A 9 -2.52 7.04 9.50
C GLY A 9 -1.83 5.80 8.94
N ALA A 10 -2.29 4.65 9.39
CA ALA A 10 -1.81 3.34 8.96
C ALA A 10 -2.99 2.49 8.47
N ILE A 11 -2.83 1.82 7.33
CA ILE A 11 -3.73 0.75 6.91
C ILE A 11 -3.19 -0.56 7.48
N ARG A 12 -4.05 -1.33 8.16
CA ARG A 12 -3.70 -2.65 8.69
C ARG A 12 -4.64 -3.70 8.11
N VAL A 13 -4.08 -4.65 7.37
CA VAL A 13 -4.80 -5.82 6.85
C VAL A 13 -4.49 -7.01 7.74
N THR A 14 -5.52 -7.53 8.40
CA THR A 14 -5.43 -8.59 9.42
C THR A 14 -6.58 -9.58 9.26
N GLY A 15 -6.59 -10.67 10.06
CA GLY A 15 -7.68 -11.64 10.05
C GLY A 15 -7.76 -12.40 8.72
N GLN A 16 -8.94 -12.41 8.10
CA GLN A 16 -9.17 -13.09 6.81
C GLN A 16 -8.54 -12.35 5.61
N GLY A 17 -7.99 -11.16 5.81
CA GLY A 17 -7.36 -10.38 4.75
C GLY A 17 -8.34 -9.50 3.97
N MET A 18 -7.92 -9.12 2.77
CA MET A 18 -8.65 -8.24 1.86
C MET A 18 -8.76 -8.90 0.48
N ASP A 19 -9.96 -9.26 0.07
CA ASP A 19 -10.25 -9.70 -1.29
C ASP A 19 -10.83 -8.54 -2.11
N ALA A 20 -10.02 -8.00 -3.00
CA ALA A 20 -10.37 -6.99 -3.98
C ALA A 20 -10.16 -7.51 -5.42
N SER A 21 -10.16 -8.83 -5.61
CA SER A 21 -9.92 -9.49 -6.90
C SER A 21 -10.98 -9.19 -7.97
N THR A 22 -12.17 -8.73 -7.55
CA THR A 22 -13.26 -8.32 -8.45
C THR A 22 -13.10 -6.90 -8.98
N ALA A 23 -12.30 -6.05 -8.32
CA ALA A 23 -12.02 -4.70 -8.77
C ALA A 23 -10.89 -4.68 -9.81
N ASN A 24 -11.01 -3.79 -10.81
CA ASN A 24 -9.98 -3.62 -11.83
C ASN A 24 -8.65 -3.13 -11.24
N TYR A 25 -8.75 -2.28 -10.22
CA TYR A 25 -7.63 -1.74 -9.47
C TYR A 25 -8.01 -1.59 -8.00
N THR A 26 -7.00 -1.60 -7.15
CA THR A 26 -7.11 -1.41 -5.71
C THR A 26 -5.95 -0.57 -5.25
N ASP A 27 -6.25 0.47 -4.50
CA ASP A 27 -5.27 1.43 -4.08
C ASP A 27 -5.26 1.61 -2.57
N LEU A 28 -4.08 1.46 -1.97
CA LEU A 28 -3.86 1.71 -0.55
C LEU A 28 -3.06 3.00 -0.41
N ILE A 29 -3.72 4.05 0.07
CA ILE A 29 -3.15 5.38 0.27
C ILE A 29 -3.13 5.68 1.77
N ALA A 30 -1.94 5.66 2.38
CA ALA A 30 -1.77 5.93 3.81
C ALA A 30 -0.33 6.37 4.10
N ARG A 31 0.00 6.75 5.33
CA ARG A 31 1.41 7.01 5.67
C ARG A 31 2.19 5.70 5.75
N SER A 32 1.60 4.65 6.29
CA SER A 32 2.16 3.30 6.31
C SER A 32 1.11 2.21 6.06
N VAL A 33 1.55 1.05 5.59
CA VAL A 33 0.71 -0.14 5.39
C VAL A 33 1.32 -1.33 6.10
N GLU A 34 0.51 -2.08 6.83
CA GLU A 34 0.87 -3.33 7.50
C GLU A 34 -0.05 -4.45 6.98
N ALA A 35 0.53 -5.49 6.39
CA ALA A 35 -0.17 -6.63 5.82
C ALA A 35 0.21 -7.91 6.57
N ASN A 36 -0.59 -8.27 7.57
CA ASN A 36 -0.46 -9.51 8.36
C ASN A 36 -1.48 -10.59 7.94
N ALA A 37 -2.18 -10.36 6.84
CA ALA A 37 -3.06 -11.31 6.16
C ALA A 37 -2.95 -11.08 4.65
N GLY A 38 -3.63 -11.92 3.85
CA GLY A 38 -3.58 -11.80 2.39
C GLY A 38 -4.30 -10.57 1.86
N ILE A 39 -3.74 -9.97 0.81
CA ILE A 39 -4.36 -8.96 -0.04
C ILE A 39 -4.40 -9.54 -1.45
N TRP A 40 -5.58 -9.77 -1.99
CA TRP A 40 -5.79 -10.26 -3.35
C TRP A 40 -6.39 -9.15 -4.19
N ALA A 41 -5.75 -8.80 -5.31
CA ALA A 41 -6.21 -7.70 -6.17
C ALA A 41 -5.78 -7.93 -7.63
N ARG A 42 -6.49 -7.39 -8.61
CA ARG A 42 -6.02 -7.46 -10.01
C ARG A 42 -4.82 -6.56 -10.26
N GLN A 43 -4.93 -5.31 -9.84
CA GLN A 43 -3.82 -4.35 -9.83
C GLN A 43 -3.81 -3.68 -8.45
N LEU A 44 -2.71 -3.81 -7.74
CA LEU A 44 -2.51 -3.22 -6.42
C LEU A 44 -1.53 -2.06 -6.52
N ARG A 45 -1.97 -0.84 -6.15
CA ARG A 45 -1.07 0.29 -5.93
C ARG A 45 -1.03 0.63 -4.46
N ILE A 46 0.16 0.94 -3.97
CA ILE A 46 0.38 1.35 -2.59
C ILE A 46 1.16 2.66 -2.62
N ALA A 47 0.58 3.73 -2.06
CA ALA A 47 1.22 5.03 -1.89
C ALA A 47 1.42 5.30 -0.39
N THR A 48 2.69 5.40 0.03
CA THR A 48 3.11 5.50 1.43
C THR A 48 3.93 6.76 1.70
N GLY A 49 3.89 7.25 2.94
CA GLY A 49 4.46 8.53 3.37
C GLY A 49 3.46 9.69 3.40
N GLY A 50 3.94 10.88 3.77
CA GLY A 50 3.17 12.12 3.67
C GLY A 50 2.95 12.53 2.22
N ASN A 51 1.73 12.40 1.71
CA ASN A 51 1.43 12.56 0.28
C ASN A 51 0.16 13.38 0.01
N ASP A 52 0.14 14.02 -1.15
CA ASP A 52 -1.04 14.57 -1.81
C ASP A 52 -1.24 13.82 -3.14
N VAL A 53 -2.20 12.89 -3.16
CA VAL A 53 -2.39 11.90 -4.23
C VAL A 53 -3.59 12.30 -5.08
N SER A 54 -3.45 12.39 -6.41
CA SER A 54 -4.58 12.65 -7.29
C SER A 54 -5.63 11.53 -7.21
N ALA A 55 -6.91 11.82 -7.48
CA ALA A 55 -7.96 10.81 -7.39
C ALA A 55 -7.76 9.62 -8.36
N ASP A 56 -7.14 9.85 -9.51
CA ASP A 56 -6.72 8.84 -10.50
C ASP A 56 -5.37 8.19 -10.17
N GLN A 57 -4.71 8.67 -9.10
CA GLN A 57 -3.44 8.20 -8.56
C GLN A 57 -2.24 8.30 -9.48
N VAL A 58 -2.36 8.99 -10.61
CA VAL A 58 -1.24 9.21 -11.53
C VAL A 58 -0.17 10.04 -10.85
N GLU A 59 -0.58 11.03 -10.05
CA GLU A 59 0.32 11.94 -9.35
C GLU A 59 0.39 11.66 -7.86
N VAL A 60 1.61 11.40 -7.37
CA VAL A 60 1.92 11.32 -5.94
C VAL A 60 2.91 12.43 -5.61
N ARG A 61 2.44 13.48 -4.91
CA ARG A 61 3.28 14.61 -4.50
C ARG A 61 3.57 14.52 -3.01
N LYS A 62 4.85 14.50 -2.64
CA LYS A 62 5.26 14.54 -1.23
C LYS A 62 4.75 15.82 -0.54
N ILE A 63 4.24 15.66 0.67
CA ILE A 63 3.93 16.75 1.61
C ILE A 63 4.53 16.45 2.98
N ALA A 64 4.48 17.41 3.90
CA ALA A 64 4.89 17.18 5.29
C ALA A 64 3.95 16.17 5.97
N ALA A 65 4.55 15.12 6.54
CA ALA A 65 3.87 14.17 7.42
C ALA A 65 3.84 14.71 8.88
N SER A 66 2.94 14.18 9.71
CA SER A 66 2.74 14.60 11.09
C SER A 66 3.31 13.60 12.10
N GLY A 67 4.15 14.05 13.02
CA GLY A 67 4.74 13.20 14.06
C GLY A 67 5.82 12.25 13.52
N ASP A 68 6.30 11.35 14.38
CA ASP A 68 7.45 10.49 14.08
C ASP A 68 7.21 9.59 12.88
N ALA A 69 8.29 9.32 12.14
CA ALA A 69 8.26 8.42 11.00
C ALA A 69 7.86 7.00 11.42
N PRO A 70 7.06 6.29 10.61
CA PRO A 70 6.80 4.88 10.87
C PRO A 70 8.09 4.07 10.69
N ALA A 71 8.17 2.92 11.35
CA ALA A 71 9.33 2.02 11.21
C ALA A 71 9.51 1.53 9.76
N PHE A 72 8.40 1.25 9.08
CA PHE A 72 8.35 0.83 7.69
C PHE A 72 7.21 1.55 6.97
N ALA A 73 7.43 1.84 5.69
CA ALA A 73 6.43 2.41 4.79
C ALA A 73 5.42 1.32 4.42
N LEU A 74 5.93 0.12 4.16
CA LEU A 74 5.16 -1.09 3.96
C LEU A 74 5.80 -2.23 4.76
N ASP A 75 4.99 -2.94 5.52
CA ASP A 75 5.39 -4.08 6.33
C ASP A 75 4.49 -5.28 6.04
N VAL A 76 5.05 -6.32 5.41
CA VAL A 76 4.33 -7.58 5.13
C VAL A 76 4.81 -8.63 6.12
N GLY A 77 3.93 -9.08 7.00
CA GLY A 77 4.21 -10.12 7.99
C GLY A 77 4.29 -11.52 7.37
N ALA A 78 4.82 -12.49 8.12
CA ALA A 78 5.00 -13.87 7.66
C ALA A 78 3.69 -14.61 7.31
N LEU A 79 2.58 -14.23 7.95
CA LEU A 79 1.24 -14.72 7.64
C LEU A 79 0.53 -13.89 6.57
N GLY A 80 1.15 -12.78 6.16
CA GLY A 80 0.63 -11.86 5.16
C GLY A 80 1.10 -12.21 3.75
N GLY A 81 0.45 -11.57 2.79
CA GLY A 81 0.94 -11.57 1.41
C GLY A 81 0.13 -10.66 0.52
N MET A 82 0.72 -10.26 -0.60
CA MET A 82 0.07 -9.50 -1.66
C MET A 82 0.12 -10.34 -2.93
N TYR A 83 -1.06 -10.60 -3.49
CA TYR A 83 -1.26 -11.47 -4.64
C TYR A 83 -1.99 -10.67 -5.71
N SER A 84 -1.27 -10.31 -6.77
CA SER A 84 -1.80 -9.46 -7.81
C SER A 84 -1.28 -9.78 -9.20
N GLN A 85 -1.88 -9.20 -10.23
CA GLN A 85 -1.29 -9.23 -11.58
C GLN A 85 -0.23 -8.13 -11.73
N LYS A 86 -0.38 -7.04 -10.97
CA LYS A 86 0.56 -5.92 -10.95
C LYS A 86 0.57 -5.30 -9.56
N ILE A 87 1.76 -5.15 -8.98
CA ILE A 87 1.97 -4.42 -7.74
C ILE A 87 2.83 -3.18 -8.06
N VAL A 88 2.38 -1.99 -7.64
CA VAL A 88 3.16 -0.75 -7.73
C VAL A 88 3.25 -0.14 -6.33
N LEU A 89 4.47 0.09 -5.84
CA LEU A 89 4.71 0.76 -4.57
C LEU A 89 5.40 2.10 -4.80
N VAL A 90 4.84 3.15 -4.22
CA VAL A 90 5.42 4.49 -4.18
C VAL A 90 5.58 4.92 -2.73
N GLY A 91 6.81 5.01 -2.24
CA GLY A 91 7.13 5.56 -0.92
C GLY A 91 7.85 6.90 -1.05
N THR A 92 7.43 7.91 -0.30
CA THR A 92 7.97 9.29 -0.41
C THR A 92 8.64 9.80 0.88
N GLU A 93 8.48 9.07 1.99
CA GLU A 93 9.04 9.45 3.28
C GLU A 93 10.52 9.01 3.36
N HIS A 94 11.39 9.97 3.67
CA HIS A 94 12.84 9.75 3.64
C HIS A 94 13.29 8.84 4.78
N GLY A 95 14.15 7.87 4.48
CA GLY A 95 14.70 6.96 5.49
C GLY A 95 13.75 5.86 5.95
N VAL A 96 12.54 5.79 5.39
CA VAL A 96 11.55 4.76 5.71
C VAL A 96 11.51 3.73 4.58
N GLY A 97 11.86 2.48 4.90
CA GLY A 97 11.96 1.38 3.94
C GLY A 97 10.75 0.44 3.93
N VAL A 98 10.92 -0.70 3.25
CA VAL A 98 9.95 -1.80 3.20
C VAL A 98 10.49 -3.00 3.95
N ARG A 99 9.64 -3.67 4.73
CA ARG A 99 9.91 -5.01 5.27
C ARG A 99 8.99 -6.02 4.61
N ASN A 100 9.55 -7.12 4.12
CA ASN A 100 8.78 -8.25 3.61
C ASN A 100 9.23 -9.55 4.27
N ALA A 101 8.36 -10.13 5.10
CA ALA A 101 8.50 -11.45 5.70
C ALA A 101 7.50 -12.46 5.13
N GLY A 102 6.56 -12.03 4.28
CA GLY A 102 5.58 -12.88 3.60
C GLY A 102 5.81 -12.95 2.10
N THR A 103 4.72 -13.07 1.34
CA THR A 103 4.76 -13.18 -0.13
C THR A 103 4.35 -11.88 -0.81
N MET A 104 5.12 -11.42 -1.80
CA MET A 104 4.67 -10.41 -2.76
C MET A 104 4.76 -10.99 -4.16
N GLY A 105 3.62 -11.42 -4.70
CA GLY A 105 3.52 -12.07 -6.00
C GLY A 105 2.80 -11.19 -7.02
N ALA A 106 3.47 -10.90 -8.13
CA ALA A 106 2.87 -10.32 -9.33
C ALA A 106 2.90 -11.36 -10.46
N GLN A 107 1.74 -11.85 -10.92
CA GLN A 107 1.66 -12.87 -11.97
C GLN A 107 0.73 -12.48 -13.12
N ALA A 108 1.18 -12.69 -14.36
CA ALA A 108 0.33 -12.54 -15.54
C ALA A 108 -0.50 -13.82 -15.76
N GLY A 109 -1.79 -13.82 -15.40
CA GLY A 109 -2.68 -14.98 -15.52
C GLY A 109 -3.80 -15.01 -14.48
N GLN A 110 -4.64 -16.05 -14.50
CA GLN A 110 -5.66 -16.26 -13.46
C GLN A 110 -4.99 -16.66 -12.14
N LEU A 111 -5.32 -15.91 -11.07
CA LEU A 111 -4.99 -16.22 -9.68
C LEU A 111 -5.79 -17.45 -9.20
#